data_AF-A0A5N3PAV1-F1
#
_entry.id   AF-A0A5N3PAV1-F1
#
_cell.length_a   1.000
_cell.length_b   1.000
_cell.length_c   1.000
_cell.angle_alpha   90.00
_cell.angle_beta   90.00
_cell.angle_gamma   90.00
#
_symmetry.space_group_name_H-M   'P 1'
#
loop_
_entity.id
_entity.type
_entity.pdbx_description
1 polymer ?
#
loop_
_entity_poly.entity_id
_entity_poly.type
_entity_poly.pdbx_seq_one_letter_code
_entity_poly.pdbx_strand_id
1 'polypeptide(L)'
;GLAVLYRYGPSRDRAQWRWVTPGGLVAALLWGAVSVLFSWYVANFGSYNETYGSLGAVIGFMTWIWASAIVVLLGAELNAEAEHQTTDDTTDGPRSPMGTRGAVMADTVGVRKQ
;
A
#
# COMPACT_ATOMS: atom_id res chain seq x y z
N GLY A 1 20.78 -4.92 16.08
CA GLY A 1 20.31 -3.90 15.12
C GLY A 1 18.88 -4.15 14.72
N LEU A 2 18.65 -5.04 13.74
CA LEU A 2 17.32 -5.38 13.22
C LEU A 2 16.30 -5.82 14.29
N ALA A 3 16.73 -6.61 15.27
CA ALA A 3 15.84 -7.05 16.38
C ALA A 3 15.37 -5.91 17.29
N VAL A 4 16.15 -4.84 17.42
CA VAL A 4 15.77 -3.64 18.20
C VAL A 4 14.81 -2.79 17.36
N LEU A 5 15.10 -2.61 16.07
CA LEU A 5 14.25 -1.86 15.15
C LEU A 5 12.86 -2.50 15.00
N TYR A 6 12.78 -3.83 14.91
CA TYR A 6 11.49 -4.55 14.85
C TYR A 6 10.73 -4.55 16.18
N ARG A 7 11.42 -4.41 17.31
CA ARG A 7 10.80 -4.42 18.65
C ARG A 7 10.30 -3.05 19.10
N TYR A 8 10.91 -1.96 18.62
CA TYR A 8 10.56 -0.59 19.01
C TYR A 8 9.99 0.25 17.85
N GLY A 9 10.03 -0.26 16.62
CA GLY A 9 9.49 0.40 15.43
C GLY A 9 7.97 0.35 15.22
N PRO A 10 7.19 -0.64 15.71
CA PRO A 10 5.77 -0.65 15.41
C PRO A 10 5.04 0.36 16.32
N SER A 11 4.63 1.50 15.74
CA SER A 11 3.67 2.43 16.36
C SER A 11 2.21 2.06 16.10
N ARG A 12 1.95 0.81 15.68
CA ARG A 12 0.63 0.20 15.55
C ARG A 12 0.78 -1.30 15.71
N ASP A 13 0.39 -1.79 16.87
CA ASP A 13 0.27 -3.22 17.13
C ASP A 13 -1.06 -3.69 16.56
N ARG A 14 -1.04 -4.76 15.76
CA ARG A 14 -2.21 -5.43 15.15
C ARG A 14 -2.73 -4.82 13.83
N ALA A 15 -1.91 -4.93 12.78
CA ALA A 15 -2.46 -5.22 11.45
C ALA A 15 -3.16 -6.58 11.53
N GLN A 16 -4.45 -6.56 11.85
CA GLN A 16 -5.26 -7.76 11.98
C GLN A 16 -5.16 -8.48 10.63
N TRP A 17 -4.71 -9.73 10.67
CA TRP A 17 -4.64 -10.66 9.54
C TRP A 17 -6.07 -10.96 9.04
N ARG A 18 -6.78 -9.95 8.56
CA ARG A 18 -8.11 -10.06 7.99
C ARG A 18 -7.87 -10.44 6.53
N TRP A 19 -7.77 -11.76 6.34
CA TRP A 19 -7.45 -12.48 5.12
C TRP A 19 -8.03 -11.84 3.84
N VAL A 20 -7.29 -10.93 3.21
CA VAL A 20 -7.73 -10.06 2.10
C VAL A 20 -8.47 -8.82 2.58
N THR A 21 -7.73 -7.79 2.92
CA THR A 21 -8.29 -6.45 3.01
C THR A 21 -8.64 -5.96 1.59
N PRO A 22 -9.71 -5.15 1.41
CA PRO A 22 -10.10 -4.65 0.09
C PRO A 22 -8.95 -3.89 -0.60
N GLY A 23 -8.14 -3.14 0.16
CA GLY A 23 -6.92 -2.50 -0.34
C GLY A 23 -5.88 -3.51 -0.85
N GLY A 24 -5.70 -4.64 -0.17
CA GLY A 24 -4.80 -5.72 -0.60
C GLY A 24 -5.23 -6.40 -1.91
N LEU A 25 -6.53 -6.63 -2.11
CA LEU A 25 -7.05 -7.17 -3.37
C LEU A 25 -6.80 -6.20 -4.54
N VAL A 26 -7.09 -4.91 -4.33
CA VAL A 26 -6.85 -3.87 -5.34
C VAL A 26 -5.35 -3.75 -5.65
N ALA A 27 -4.50 -3.79 -4.61
CA ALA A 27 -3.05 -3.78 -4.78
C ALA A 27 -2.57 -4.97 -5.62
N ALA A 28 -3.06 -6.18 -5.35
CA ALA A 28 -2.70 -7.37 -6.11
C ALA A 28 -3.13 -7.28 -7.59
N LEU A 29 -4.34 -6.79 -7.86
CA LEU A 29 -4.83 -6.60 -9.23
C LEU A 29 -4.03 -5.53 -9.98
N LEU A 30 -3.77 -4.39 -9.35
CA LEU A 30 -2.93 -3.34 -9.93
C LEU A 30 -1.51 -3.81 -10.17
N TRP A 31 -0.94 -4.58 -9.25
CA TRP A 31 0.40 -5.13 -9.38
C TRP A 31 0.49 -6.10 -10.57
N GLY A 32 -0.51 -6.98 -10.73
CA GLY A 32 -0.63 -7.84 -11.91
C GLY A 32 -0.76 -7.06 -13.21
N ALA A 33 -1.61 -6.03 -13.24
CA ALA A 33 -1.79 -5.17 -14.42
C ALA A 33 -0.49 -4.44 -14.80
N VAL A 34 0.22 -3.84 -13.83
CA VAL A 34 1.52 -3.20 -14.03
C VAL A 34 2.55 -4.22 -14.52
N SER A 35 2.52 -5.45 -14.01
CA SER A 35 3.40 -6.55 -14.46
C SER A 35 3.24 -6.87 -15.93
N VAL A 36 1.99 -7.04 -16.38
CA VAL A 36 1.68 -7.32 -17.79
C VAL A 36 2.07 -6.13 -18.67
N LEU A 37 1.74 -4.92 -18.23
CA LEU A 37 2.02 -3.70 -18.99
C LEU A 37 3.53 -3.45 -19.14
N PHE A 38 4.30 -3.69 -18.08
CA PHE A 38 5.76 -3.56 -18.11
C PHE A 38 6.41 -4.64 -18.96
N SER A 39 5.91 -5.89 -18.91
CA SER A 39 6.38 -6.95 -19.80
C SER A 39 6.18 -6.59 -21.27
N TRP A 40 5.00 -6.06 -21.62
CA TRP A 40 4.74 -5.53 -22.96
C TRP A 40 5.67 -4.36 -23.29
N TYR A 41 5.85 -3.40 -22.39
CA TYR A 41 6.73 -2.25 -22.59
C TYR A 41 8.17 -2.68 -22.94
N VAL A 42 8.76 -3.57 -22.14
CA VAL A 42 10.13 -4.07 -22.37
C VAL A 42 10.24 -4.86 -23.66
N ALA A 43 9.23 -5.66 -24.02
CA ALA A 43 9.22 -6.40 -25.28
C ALA A 43 9.22 -5.48 -26.51
N ASN A 44 8.51 -4.34 -26.44
CA ASN A 44 8.49 -3.36 -27.52
C ASN A 44 9.74 -2.45 -27.53
N PHE A 45 10.34 -2.18 -26.35
CA PHE A 45 11.57 -1.41 -26.23
C PHE A 45 12.83 -2.20 -26.60
N GLY A 46 12.78 -3.53 -26.61
CA GLY A 46 13.91 -4.41 -26.91
C GLY A 46 14.58 -4.14 -28.26
N SER A 47 13.82 -3.69 -29.28
CA SER A 47 14.38 -3.34 -30.59
C SER A 47 15.12 -1.99 -30.62
N TYR A 48 14.86 -1.09 -29.66
CA TYR A 48 15.56 0.19 -29.51
C TYR A 48 16.83 0.06 -28.64
N ASN A 49 16.97 -1.06 -27.93
CA ASN A 49 18.00 -1.28 -26.92
C ASN A 49 19.37 -1.70 -27.50
N GLU A 50 19.50 -1.86 -28.82
CA GLU A 50 20.74 -2.31 -29.47
C GLU A 50 21.92 -1.35 -29.26
N THR A 51 21.65 -0.05 -29.04
CA THR A 51 22.69 0.97 -28.75
C THR A 51 22.87 1.26 -27.25
N TYR A 52 21.86 1.00 -26.41
CA TYR A 52 21.83 1.40 -24.99
C TYR A 52 21.60 0.25 -24.00
N GLY A 53 21.83 -0.99 -24.45
CA GLY A 53 21.64 -2.28 -23.76
C GLY A 53 21.49 -2.26 -22.25
N SER A 54 22.59 -1.95 -21.55
CA SER A 54 22.66 -1.96 -20.08
C SER A 54 22.00 -0.75 -19.41
N LEU A 55 22.09 0.44 -20.03
CA LEU A 55 21.46 1.66 -19.53
C LEU A 55 19.93 1.56 -19.60
N GLY A 56 19.41 1.03 -20.70
CA GLY A 56 17.98 0.75 -20.87
C GLY A 56 17.45 -0.25 -19.84
N ALA A 57 18.24 -1.30 -19.54
CA ALA A 57 17.90 -2.27 -18.49
C ALA A 57 17.84 -1.64 -17.09
N VAL A 58 18.79 -0.76 -16.74
CA VAL A 58 18.79 -0.05 -15.44
C VAL A 58 17.59 0.87 -15.33
N ILE A 59 17.31 1.68 -16.36
CA ILE A 59 16.18 2.60 -16.36
C ILE A 59 14.86 1.81 -16.24
N GLY A 60 14.70 0.74 -17.02
CA GLY A 60 13.52 -0.12 -16.94
C GLY A 60 13.34 -0.72 -15.53
N PHE A 61 14.43 -1.21 -14.92
CA PHE A 61 14.38 -1.74 -13.56
C PHE A 61 14.00 -0.67 -12.53
N MET A 62 14.52 0.56 -12.65
CA MET A 62 14.13 1.67 -11.77
C MET A 62 12.65 2.03 -11.94
N THR A 63 12.16 2.09 -13.18
CA THR A 63 10.73 2.32 -13.48
C THR A 63 9.87 1.21 -12.88
N TRP A 64 10.31 -0.05 -12.96
CA TRP A 64 9.61 -1.19 -12.39
C TRP A 64 9.47 -1.11 -10.86
N ILE A 65 10.56 -0.81 -10.15
CA ILE A 65 10.52 -0.62 -8.70
C ILE A 65 9.63 0.56 -8.34
N TRP A 66 9.76 1.67 -9.06
CA TRP A 66 8.97 2.88 -8.81
C TRP A 66 7.47 2.63 -8.99
N ALA A 67 7.06 1.96 -10.08
CA ALA A 67 5.68 1.59 -10.32
C ALA A 67 5.16 0.62 -9.24
N SER A 68 5.97 -0.36 -8.84
CA SER A 68 5.62 -1.30 -7.77
C SER A 68 5.41 -0.58 -6.44
N ALA A 69 6.26 0.40 -6.10
CA ALA A 69 6.12 1.19 -4.89
C ALA A 69 4.81 2.00 -4.88
N ILE A 70 4.44 2.61 -6.01
CA ILE A 70 3.15 3.32 -6.13
C ILE A 70 1.98 2.37 -5.89
N VAL A 71 1.99 1.18 -6.49
CA VAL A 71 0.92 0.20 -6.32
C VAL A 71 0.77 -0.22 -4.85
N VAL A 72 1.89 -0.44 -4.15
CA VAL A 72 1.87 -0.80 -2.73
C VAL A 72 1.33 0.35 -1.87
N LEU A 73 1.76 1.58 -2.13
CA LEU A 73 1.28 2.76 -1.39
C LEU A 73 -0.22 2.99 -1.61
N LEU A 74 -0.71 2.88 -2.84
CA LEU A 74 -2.14 2.97 -3.15
C LEU A 74 -2.93 1.87 -2.44
N GLY A 75 -2.43 0.64 -2.43
CA GLY A 75 -3.02 -0.47 -1.68
C GLY A 75 -3.11 -0.18 -0.18
N ALA A 76 -2.05 0.39 0.39
CA ALA A 76 -1.98 0.74 1.80
C ALA A 76 -2.92 1.90 2.16
N GLU A 77 -3.02 2.93 1.31
CA GLU A 77 -3.92 4.06 1.49
C GLU A 77 -5.39 3.62 1.42
N LEU A 78 -5.75 2.82 0.41
CA LEU A 78 -7.09 2.23 0.31
C LEU A 78 -7.42 1.35 1.51
N ASN A 79 -6.43 0.61 2.03
CA ASN A 79 -6.60 -0.17 3.23
C ASN A 79 -6.86 0.70 4.47
N ALA A 80 -6.08 1.78 4.62
CA ALA A 80 -6.23 2.73 5.73
C ALA A 80 -7.58 3.45 5.68
N GLU A 81 -8.04 3.87 4.50
CA GLU A 81 -9.35 4.49 4.32
C GLU A 81 -10.48 3.49 4.57
N ALA A 82 -10.36 2.25 4.09
CA ALA A 82 -11.36 1.22 4.36
C ALA A 82 -11.46 0.90 5.86
N GLU A 83 -10.33 0.89 6.59
CA GLU A 83 -10.32 0.76 8.05
C GLU A 83 -10.97 1.96 8.72
N HIS A 84 -10.68 3.19 8.27
CA HIS A 84 -11.31 4.43 8.77
C HIS A 84 -12.84 4.39 8.64
N GLN A 85 -13.36 3.89 7.53
CA GLN A 85 -14.79 3.77 7.28
C GLN A 85 -15.45 2.61 8.06
N THR A 86 -14.66 1.68 8.60
CA THR A 86 -15.19 0.60 9.45
C THR A 86 -15.22 1.09 10.89
N THR A 87 -16.41 1.31 11.44
CA THR A 87 -16.71 1.79 12.82
C THR A 87 -16.16 0.93 13.98
N ASP A 88 -15.19 0.05 13.75
CA ASP A 88 -14.60 -0.79 14.79
C ASP A 88 -13.30 -0.16 15.29
N ASP A 89 -13.25 0.10 16.59
CA ASP A 89 -12.11 0.72 17.26
C ASP A 89 -10.91 -0.22 17.24
N THR A 90 -9.85 0.13 16.50
CA THR A 90 -8.57 -0.59 16.50
C THR A 90 -7.53 0.07 17.41
N THR A 91 -7.91 1.10 18.17
CA THR A 91 -7.06 1.76 19.16
C THR A 91 -6.86 0.84 20.38
N ASP A 92 -5.65 0.78 20.94
CA ASP A 92 -5.39 0.01 22.16
C ASP A 92 -6.16 0.58 23.36
N GLY A 93 -6.99 -0.25 23.99
CA GLY A 93 -7.74 0.10 25.21
C GLY A 93 -9.18 -0.44 25.23
N PRO A 94 -9.94 -0.19 26.32
CA PRO A 94 -11.37 -0.48 26.35
C PRO A 94 -12.09 0.33 25.26
N ARG A 95 -12.93 -0.34 24.45
CA ARG A 95 -13.77 0.29 23.41
C ARG A 95 -14.40 1.58 23.95
N SER A 96 -13.91 2.71 23.47
CA SER A 96 -14.38 4.03 23.91
C SER A 96 -15.31 4.62 22.85
N PRO A 97 -16.34 5.39 23.21
CA PRO A 97 -17.19 6.06 22.24
C PRO A 97 -16.38 6.99 21.31
N MET A 98 -16.85 7.20 20.08
CA MET A 98 -16.28 8.22 19.19
C MET A 98 -16.29 9.59 19.88
N GLY A 99 -15.18 10.32 19.80
CA GLY A 99 -15.00 11.64 20.41
C GLY A 99 -14.20 11.65 21.71
N THR A 100 -13.95 10.48 22.32
CA THR A 100 -13.18 10.36 23.56
C THR A 100 -11.91 9.51 23.41
N ARG A 101 -11.51 9.14 22.19
CA ARG A 101 -10.36 8.26 21.93
C ARG A 101 -9.03 9.02 21.84
N GLY A 102 -9.06 10.34 21.72
CA GLY A 102 -7.87 11.20 21.76
C GLY A 102 -7.05 11.18 20.47
N ALA A 103 -7.54 10.54 19.42
CA ALA A 103 -6.93 10.46 18.10
C ALA A 103 -7.94 10.95 17.06
N VAL A 104 -7.60 12.03 16.34
CA VAL A 104 -8.50 12.73 15.41
C VAL A 104 -9.14 11.78 14.38
N MET A 105 -8.37 10.83 13.84
CA MET A 105 -8.88 9.85 12.88
C MET A 105 -9.78 8.77 13.51
N ALA A 106 -9.63 8.46 14.81
CA ALA A 106 -10.50 7.51 15.51
C ALA A 106 -11.78 8.15 16.05
N ASP A 107 -11.75 9.47 16.26
CA ASP A 107 -12.86 10.26 16.79
C ASP A 107 -13.77 10.86 15.70
N THR A 108 -13.34 10.79 14.43
CA THR A 108 -14.10 11.28 13.28
C THR A 108 -14.34 10.18 12.26
N VAL A 109 -15.59 9.98 11.84
CA VAL A 109 -15.93 9.18 10.65
C VAL A 109 -16.32 10.12 9.52
N GLY A 110 -15.93 9.79 8.29
CA GLY A 110 -16.28 10.58 7.11
C GLY A 110 -17.78 10.80 7.01
N VAL A 111 -18.20 12.04 6.76
CA VAL A 111 -19.62 12.41 6.69
C VAL A 111 -20.28 11.61 5.56
N ARG A 112 -21.24 10.73 5.88
CA ARG A 112 -22.06 10.06 4.86
C ARG A 112 -22.83 11.14 4.11
N LYS A 113 -22.38 11.49 2.90
CA LYS A 113 -23.21 12.27 1.98
C LYS A 113 -24.42 11.42 1.63
N GLN A 114 -25.60 11.89 2.06
CA GLN A 114 -26.91 11.38 1.64
C GLN A 114 -27.15 11.69 0.17
#